data_AF-A0A8S9R448-F1
#
_entry.id   AF-A0A8S9R448-F1
#
_cell.length_a   1.000
_cell.length_b   1.000
_cell.length_c   1.000
_cell.angle_alpha   90.00
_cell.angle_beta   90.00
_cell.angle_gamma   90.00
#
_symmetry.space_group_name_H-M   'P 1'
#
loop_
_entity.id
_entity.type
_entity.pdbx_description
1 polymer ?
#
loop_
_entity_poly.entity_id
_entity_poly.type
_entity_poly.pdbx_seq_one_letter_code
_entity_poly.pdbx_strand_id
1 'polypeptide(L)'
;MMNSCYHTHFSSLKLPHFFTPKSFVASPRRELRVLAMATTTDEASGNISAAPISLPEGSWKQVAGGVTAAKGFKAAGMYAGLRASGKKPDLALVTCDVDAVAAGVFTMNVVAAAPVVYCKKVLETSNTARAVLINAGQANAATGDAGYQDMLDCVGSLATLLKVNPEEVLIESTGVIGHRIKKKELLEALPSLVNSMSDSVEQ
;
A
#
# COMPACT_ATOMS: atom_id res chain seq x y z
N MET A 1 -13.33 -41.17 2.48
CA MET A 1 -14.67 -40.75 2.92
C MET A 1 -14.64 -40.60 4.43
N MET A 2 -14.43 -39.39 4.94
CA MET A 2 -14.52 -39.08 6.38
C MET A 2 -15.56 -37.97 6.53
N ASN A 3 -16.67 -38.28 7.19
CA ASN A 3 -17.76 -37.35 7.47
C ASN A 3 -17.33 -36.38 8.58
N SER A 4 -17.26 -35.09 8.27
CA SER A 4 -17.15 -34.04 9.28
C SER A 4 -18.54 -33.69 9.79
N CYS A 5 -18.87 -34.10 11.01
CA CYS A 5 -20.08 -33.68 11.71
C CYS A 5 -19.95 -32.21 12.14
N TYR A 6 -20.73 -31.32 11.54
CA TYR A 6 -20.89 -29.94 12.01
C TYR A 6 -21.99 -29.89 13.07
N HIS A 7 -21.62 -29.67 14.34
CA HIS A 7 -22.59 -29.32 15.38
C HIS A 7 -22.69 -27.79 15.50
N THR A 8 -23.78 -27.24 14.98
CA THR A 8 -24.16 -25.83 15.14
C THR A 8 -24.69 -25.61 16.56
N HIS A 9 -23.92 -24.95 17.42
CA HIS A 9 -24.42 -24.48 18.71
C HIS A 9 -25.05 -23.09 18.55
N PHE A 10 -26.37 -23.01 18.73
CA PHE A 10 -27.10 -21.75 18.80
C PHE A 10 -27.11 -21.25 20.25
N SER A 11 -26.60 -20.05 20.51
CA SER A 11 -26.70 -19.40 21.82
C SER A 11 -27.44 -18.08 21.65
N SER A 12 -28.58 -17.95 22.32
CA SER A 12 -29.39 -16.72 22.37
C SER A 12 -29.10 -16.01 23.70
N LEU A 13 -28.51 -14.81 23.64
CA LEU A 13 -28.32 -13.95 24.80
C LEU A 13 -29.48 -12.93 24.85
N LYS A 14 -30.28 -12.98 25.92
CA LYS A 14 -31.24 -11.91 26.24
C LYS A 14 -30.50 -10.81 27.00
N LEU A 15 -30.37 -9.64 26.38
CA LEU A 15 -29.85 -8.44 27.06
C LEU A 15 -30.88 -7.93 28.08
N PRO A 16 -30.48 -7.62 29.32
CA PRO A 16 -31.37 -7.02 30.31
C PRO A 16 -31.73 -5.57 29.95
N HIS A 17 -32.98 -5.20 30.24
CA HIS A 17 -33.56 -3.89 30.03
C HIS A 17 -32.76 -2.77 30.70
N PHE A 18 -32.12 -1.92 29.90
CA PHE A 18 -31.85 -0.54 30.28
C PHE A 18 -32.39 0.35 29.16
N PHE A 19 -33.03 1.46 29.55
CA PHE A 19 -33.78 2.45 28.76
C PHE A 19 -35.29 2.23 28.64
N THR A 20 -36.04 3.02 29.42
CA THR A 20 -37.45 3.37 29.22
C THR A 20 -37.59 4.33 28.03
N PRO A 21 -38.49 4.10 27.05
CA PRO A 21 -38.68 5.00 25.93
C PRO A 21 -39.81 6.00 26.19
N LYS A 22 -39.63 7.27 25.80
CA LYS A 22 -40.75 8.15 25.43
C LYS A 22 -40.85 8.16 23.90
N SER A 23 -42.05 7.79 23.44
CA SER A 23 -42.63 7.91 22.09
C SER A 23 -41.79 7.41 20.91
N PHE A 24 -42.13 6.23 20.39
CA PHE A 24 -41.77 5.78 19.05
C PHE A 24 -43.00 5.32 18.28
N VAL A 25 -43.13 5.86 17.06
CA VAL A 25 -43.85 5.26 15.95
C VAL A 25 -43.27 3.86 15.70
N ALA A 26 -44.15 2.87 15.56
CA ALA A 26 -43.78 1.47 15.44
C ALA A 26 -42.99 1.19 14.15
N SER A 27 -41.75 0.72 14.30
CA SER A 27 -40.97 0.08 13.24
C SER A 27 -40.75 -1.40 13.61
N PRO A 28 -40.77 -2.36 12.66
CA PRO A 28 -40.69 -3.78 12.98
C PRO A 28 -39.34 -4.12 13.62
N ARG A 29 -39.37 -4.87 14.73
CA ARG A 29 -38.17 -5.34 15.46
C ARG A 29 -37.22 -6.08 14.51
N ARG A 30 -36.02 -5.53 14.29
CA ARG A 30 -34.93 -6.24 13.61
C ARG A 30 -34.30 -7.23 14.60
N GLU A 31 -34.47 -8.52 14.33
CA GLU A 31 -33.82 -9.60 15.06
C GLU A 31 -32.33 -9.65 14.65
N LEU A 32 -31.43 -9.20 15.52
CA LEU A 32 -30.00 -9.25 15.27
C LEU A 32 -29.48 -10.66 15.61
N ARG A 33 -29.05 -11.42 14.59
CA ARG A 33 -28.39 -12.71 14.78
C ARG A 33 -26.87 -12.52 14.74
N VAL A 34 -26.21 -12.78 15.86
CA VAL A 34 -24.75 -12.80 15.95
C VAL A 34 -24.29 -14.25 15.74
N LEU A 35 -23.49 -14.49 14.71
CA LEU A 35 -22.84 -15.77 14.45
C LEU A 35 -21.37 -15.67 14.86
N ALA A 36 -20.95 -16.44 15.86
CA ALA A 36 -19.55 -16.57 16.25
C ALA A 36 -19.01 -17.90 15.72
N MET A 37 -17.99 -17.85 14.86
CA MET A 37 -17.26 -19.03 14.40
C MET A 37 -15.87 -19.01 15.02
N ALA A 38 -15.56 -20.01 15.84
CA ALA A 38 -14.22 -20.24 16.37
C ALA A 38 -13.55 -21.29 15.48
N THR A 39 -12.49 -20.92 14.76
CA THR A 39 -11.62 -21.86 14.09
C THR A 39 -10.43 -22.16 14.99
N THR A 40 -10.24 -23.43 15.35
CA THR A 40 -9.00 -23.89 15.97
C THR A 40 -7.88 -23.71 14.96
N THR A 41 -6.92 -22.85 15.28
CA THR A 41 -5.73 -22.59 14.45
C THR A 41 -4.82 -23.81 14.51
N ASP A 42 -4.81 -24.62 13.46
CA ASP A 42 -3.64 -25.42 13.12
C ASP A 42 -2.64 -24.49 12.41
N GLU A 43 -1.34 -24.64 12.68
CA GLU A 43 -0.30 -23.71 12.23
C GLU A 43 -0.32 -23.52 10.71
N ALA A 44 -0.91 -22.41 10.27
CA ALA A 44 -0.92 -22.03 8.87
C ALA A 44 0.46 -21.49 8.50
N SER A 45 1.23 -22.28 7.74
CA SER A 45 2.39 -21.81 6.98
C SER A 45 1.97 -20.55 6.21
N GLY A 46 2.52 -19.40 6.60
CA GLY A 46 2.08 -18.05 6.22
C GLY A 46 2.31 -17.63 4.77
N ASN A 47 2.16 -18.55 3.81
CA ASN A 47 2.15 -18.23 2.39
C ASN A 47 0.69 -18.10 1.91
N ILE A 48 0.23 -16.86 1.78
CA ILE A 48 -0.91 -16.57 0.92
C ILE A 48 -0.44 -16.83 -0.52
N SER A 49 -0.98 -17.85 -1.18
CA SER A 49 -0.71 -18.09 -2.60
C SER A 49 -1.01 -16.82 -3.39
N ALA A 50 -0.14 -16.46 -4.33
CA ALA A 50 -0.40 -15.35 -5.24
C ALA A 50 -1.79 -15.53 -5.86
N ALA A 51 -2.58 -14.46 -5.85
CA ALA A 51 -3.89 -14.48 -6.49
C ALA A 51 -3.70 -14.83 -7.98
N PRO A 52 -4.54 -15.69 -8.56
CA PRO A 52 -4.44 -16.04 -9.97
C PRO A 52 -4.59 -14.76 -10.81
N ILE A 53 -3.57 -14.48 -11.64
CA ILE A 53 -3.60 -13.36 -12.58
C ILE A 53 -4.49 -13.78 -13.76
N SER A 54 -5.72 -13.30 -13.80
CA SER A 54 -6.58 -13.43 -14.99
C SER A 54 -6.08 -12.49 -16.07
N LEU A 55 -5.24 -12.98 -16.98
CA LEU A 55 -4.83 -12.22 -18.15
C LEU A 55 -5.99 -12.13 -19.16
N PRO A 56 -6.26 -10.96 -19.74
CA PRO A 56 -7.26 -10.84 -20.81
C PRO A 56 -6.82 -11.63 -22.05
N GLU A 57 -7.79 -12.14 -22.81
CA GLU A 57 -7.52 -12.80 -24.09
C GLU A 57 -6.84 -11.82 -25.07
N GLY A 58 -5.80 -12.27 -25.77
CA GLY A 58 -5.09 -11.47 -26.76
C GLY A 58 -3.67 -11.95 -27.07
N SER A 59 -3.00 -11.26 -28.00
CA SER A 59 -1.66 -11.58 -28.48
C SER A 59 -0.56 -11.06 -27.54
N TRP A 60 -0.59 -11.46 -26.27
CA TRP A 60 0.39 -11.05 -25.27
C TRP A 60 1.19 -12.26 -24.77
N LYS A 61 2.45 -12.05 -24.40
CA LYS A 61 3.30 -13.09 -23.80
C LYS A 61 3.86 -12.55 -22.49
N GLN A 62 3.73 -13.33 -21.41
CA GLN A 62 4.37 -13.01 -20.14
C GLN A 62 5.89 -13.06 -20.28
N VAL A 63 6.56 -12.04 -19.72
CA VAL A 63 8.02 -11.94 -19.64
C VAL A 63 8.46 -11.98 -18.19
N ALA A 64 9.63 -12.58 -17.93
CA ALA A 64 10.25 -12.55 -16.61
C ALA A 64 10.86 -11.17 -16.32
N GLY A 65 11.06 -10.84 -15.04
CA GLY A 65 11.77 -9.62 -14.60
C GLY A 65 10.87 -8.53 -14.01
N GLY A 66 9.54 -8.67 -14.07
CA GLY A 66 8.63 -7.68 -13.48
C GLY A 66 8.86 -6.28 -14.06
N VAL A 67 9.09 -5.29 -13.21
CA VAL A 67 9.29 -3.89 -13.63
C VAL A 67 10.60 -3.64 -14.37
N THR A 68 11.65 -4.46 -14.17
CA THR A 68 12.95 -4.33 -14.86
C THR A 68 13.00 -5.07 -16.20
N ALA A 69 11.92 -5.79 -16.57
CA ALA A 69 11.85 -6.47 -17.86
C ALA A 69 11.92 -5.50 -19.06
N ALA A 70 11.43 -4.27 -18.87
CA ALA A 70 11.51 -3.21 -19.87
C ALA A 70 12.89 -2.55 -19.82
N LYS A 71 13.51 -2.35 -20.99
CA LYS A 71 14.83 -1.71 -21.11
C LYS A 71 14.80 -0.30 -20.53
N GLY A 72 15.87 0.05 -19.81
CA GLY A 72 16.03 1.36 -19.17
C GLY A 72 15.39 1.47 -17.80
N PHE A 73 14.63 0.45 -17.34
CA PHE A 73 14.11 0.42 -15.98
C PHE A 73 15.05 -0.31 -15.04
N LYS A 74 15.28 0.29 -13.87
CA LYS A 74 16.00 -0.32 -12.73
C LYS A 74 15.11 -0.31 -11.52
N ALA A 75 15.31 -1.25 -10.62
CA ALA A 75 14.60 -1.29 -9.34
C ALA A 75 15.49 -1.76 -8.20
N ALA A 76 15.12 -1.38 -6.98
CA ALA A 76 15.64 -1.92 -5.75
C ALA A 76 14.54 -1.94 -4.68
N GLY A 77 14.66 -2.90 -3.77
CA GLY A 77 13.83 -2.98 -2.57
C GLY A 77 14.71 -3.38 -1.39
N MET A 78 14.53 -2.71 -0.25
CA MET A 78 15.28 -3.00 0.95
C MET A 78 14.42 -2.87 2.20
N TYR A 79 14.92 -3.45 3.29
CA TYR A 79 14.41 -3.15 4.62
C TYR A 79 15.11 -1.91 5.17
N ALA A 80 14.33 -0.85 5.39
CA ALA A 80 14.76 0.44 5.94
C ALA A 80 14.21 0.69 7.36
N GLY A 81 13.52 -0.28 7.97
CA GLY A 81 13.00 -0.15 9.35
C GLY A 81 11.77 0.75 9.46
N LEU A 82 11.03 0.92 8.37
CA LEU A 82 9.83 1.75 8.32
C LEU A 82 8.65 1.04 9.00
N ARG A 83 8.52 -0.28 8.80
CA ARG A 83 7.53 -1.11 9.48
C ARG A 83 7.74 -1.18 10.99
N ALA A 84 6.66 -1.44 11.73
CA ALA A 84 6.72 -1.61 13.19
C ALA A 84 7.34 -2.95 13.61
N SER A 85 7.18 -3.99 12.79
CA SER A 85 7.64 -5.35 13.11
C SER A 85 8.07 -6.11 11.85
N GLY A 86 9.02 -7.02 12.04
CA GLY A 86 9.58 -7.87 10.98
C GLY A 86 10.69 -7.18 10.18
N LYS A 87 11.26 -7.93 9.24
CA LYS A 87 12.38 -7.51 8.37
C LYS A 87 12.04 -7.61 6.88
N LYS A 88 10.76 -7.59 6.53
CA LYS A 88 10.33 -7.58 5.13
C LYS A 88 10.72 -6.24 4.48
N PRO A 89 11.13 -6.21 3.20
CA PRO A 89 11.37 -4.96 2.49
C PRO A 89 10.21 -3.99 2.66
N ASP A 90 10.54 -2.74 2.93
CA ASP A 90 9.58 -1.68 3.24
C ASP A 90 9.95 -0.32 2.63
N LEU A 91 11.01 -0.27 1.85
CA LEU A 91 11.36 0.84 0.97
C LEU A 91 11.77 0.28 -0.39
N ALA A 92 11.22 0.85 -1.46
CA ALA A 92 11.52 0.46 -2.82
C ALA A 92 11.65 1.70 -3.73
N LEU A 93 12.42 1.54 -4.79
CA LEU A 93 12.65 2.55 -5.80
C LEU A 93 12.60 1.90 -7.17
N VAL A 94 11.90 2.54 -8.11
CA VAL A 94 11.94 2.23 -9.53
C VAL A 94 12.42 3.47 -10.26
N THR A 95 13.38 3.33 -11.17
CA THR A 95 13.88 4.45 -11.99
C THR A 95 13.88 4.10 -13.46
N CYS A 96 13.76 5.11 -14.31
CA CYS A 96 14.01 5.01 -15.75
C CYS A 96 15.25 5.83 -16.13
N ASP A 97 16.09 5.28 -17.00
CA ASP A 97 17.29 5.95 -17.51
C ASP A 97 16.95 7.16 -18.41
N VAL A 98 15.72 7.19 -18.95
CA VAL A 98 15.18 8.26 -19.80
C VAL A 98 13.85 8.79 -19.24
N ASP A 99 13.41 9.94 -19.74
CA ASP A 99 12.09 10.51 -19.41
C ASP A 99 11.00 9.54 -19.87
N ALA A 100 10.38 8.83 -18.93
CA ALA A 100 9.34 7.86 -19.22
C ALA A 100 7.99 8.56 -19.24
N VAL A 101 7.21 8.35 -20.30
CA VAL A 101 5.81 8.80 -20.34
C VAL A 101 5.06 8.20 -19.16
N ALA A 102 4.46 9.05 -18.33
CA ALA A 102 3.82 8.66 -17.10
C ALA A 102 2.32 8.96 -17.13
N ALA A 103 1.53 8.04 -16.59
CA ALA A 103 0.11 8.21 -16.36
C ALA A 103 -0.25 7.53 -15.04
N GLY A 104 -1.21 8.09 -14.32
CA GLY A 104 -1.64 7.61 -13.01
C GLY A 104 -3.14 7.68 -12.85
N VAL A 105 -3.71 6.63 -12.24
CA VAL A 105 -5.09 6.63 -11.77
C VAL A 105 -5.06 6.59 -10.24
N PHE A 106 -5.85 7.46 -9.63
CA PHE A 106 -5.82 7.70 -8.20
C PHE A 106 -7.15 7.35 -7.56
N THR A 107 -7.13 7.09 -6.25
CA THR A 107 -8.36 6.83 -5.49
C THR A 107 -9.32 8.01 -5.59
N MET A 108 -10.62 7.70 -5.72
CA MET A 108 -11.71 8.69 -5.66
C MET A 108 -12.11 9.03 -4.22
N ASN A 109 -11.47 8.43 -3.22
CA ASN A 109 -11.78 8.71 -1.82
C ASN A 109 -11.44 10.18 -1.49
N VAL A 110 -12.39 10.87 -0.85
CA VAL A 110 -12.22 12.25 -0.38
C VAL A 110 -11.08 12.41 0.61
N VAL A 111 -10.75 11.36 1.37
CA VAL A 111 -9.60 11.32 2.30
C VAL A 111 -8.38 10.75 1.59
N ALA A 112 -7.96 11.40 0.51
CA ALA A 112 -6.75 11.03 -0.22
C ALA A 112 -5.50 11.28 0.63
N ALA A 113 -4.52 10.37 0.55
CA ALA A 113 -3.26 10.51 1.26
C ALA A 113 -2.39 11.64 0.64
N ALA A 114 -1.44 12.18 1.40
CA ALA A 114 -0.49 13.17 0.90
C ALA A 114 0.21 12.76 -0.42
N PRO A 115 0.76 11.53 -0.58
CA PRO A 115 1.36 11.07 -1.84
C PRO A 115 0.39 11.10 -3.03
N VAL A 116 -0.88 10.73 -2.81
CA VAL A 116 -1.90 10.73 -3.87
C VAL A 116 -2.14 12.14 -4.40
N VAL A 117 -2.32 13.11 -3.48
CA VAL A 117 -2.55 14.52 -3.85
C VAL A 117 -1.34 15.08 -4.59
N TYR A 118 -0.13 14.77 -4.12
CA TYR A 118 1.12 15.17 -4.74
C TYR A 118 1.28 14.61 -6.15
N CYS A 119 1.23 13.27 -6.31
CA CYS A 119 1.41 12.61 -7.60
C CYS A 119 0.37 13.04 -8.63
N LYS A 120 -0.88 13.25 -8.21
CA LYS A 120 -1.93 13.78 -9.09
C LYS A 120 -1.53 15.16 -9.63
N LYS A 121 -1.09 16.07 -8.76
CA LYS A 121 -0.64 17.41 -9.17
C LYS A 121 0.57 17.36 -10.09
N VAL A 122 1.56 16.51 -9.79
CA VAL A 122 2.75 16.33 -10.65
C VAL A 122 2.34 15.88 -12.04
N LEU A 123 1.50 14.84 -12.16
CA LEU A 123 1.06 14.30 -13.45
C LEU A 123 0.07 15.20 -14.21
N GLU A 124 -0.56 16.18 -13.55
CA GLU A 124 -1.32 17.23 -14.22
C GLU A 124 -0.41 18.27 -14.89
N THR A 125 0.84 18.38 -14.44
CA THR A 125 1.81 19.40 -14.91
C THR A 125 2.93 18.83 -15.78
N SER A 126 3.25 17.54 -15.63
CA SER A 126 4.28 16.82 -16.38
C SER A 126 3.71 15.55 -17.00
N ASN A 127 4.10 15.29 -18.26
CA ASN A 127 3.75 14.05 -18.96
C ASN A 127 4.78 12.94 -18.76
N THR A 128 5.87 13.21 -18.03
CA THR A 128 6.98 12.28 -17.83
C THR A 128 7.40 12.20 -16.37
N ALA A 129 8.00 11.06 -16.01
CA ALA A 129 8.64 10.84 -14.72
C ALA A 129 9.93 10.02 -14.88
N ARG A 130 10.83 10.13 -13.92
CA ARG A 130 12.11 9.42 -13.85
C ARG A 130 12.18 8.40 -12.72
N ALA A 131 11.41 8.60 -11.65
CA ALA A 131 11.44 7.71 -10.50
C ALA A 131 10.08 7.55 -9.83
N VAL A 132 9.88 6.40 -9.19
CA VAL A 132 8.80 6.16 -8.24
C VAL A 132 9.41 5.64 -6.94
N LEU A 133 9.30 6.42 -5.87
CA LEU A 133 9.73 6.07 -4.52
C LEU A 133 8.55 5.48 -3.75
N ILE A 134 8.73 4.31 -3.15
CA ILE A 134 7.62 3.56 -2.54
C ILE A 134 8.00 3.17 -1.12
N ASN A 135 7.19 3.54 -0.12
CA ASN A 135 7.38 3.08 1.25
C ASN A 135 6.19 2.25 1.77
N ALA A 136 6.49 1.29 2.63
CA ALA A 136 5.50 0.51 3.36
C ALA A 136 5.66 0.70 4.89
N GLY A 137 4.56 0.69 5.61
CA GLY A 137 4.51 0.86 7.07
C GLY A 137 3.59 2.01 7.47
N GLN A 138 3.71 3.15 6.81
CA GLN A 138 2.93 4.36 7.05
C GLN A 138 2.34 4.83 5.72
N ALA A 139 1.03 4.96 5.65
CA ALA A 139 0.33 5.41 4.45
C ALA A 139 0.51 6.91 4.20
N ASN A 140 1.00 7.67 5.17
CA ASN A 140 1.04 9.14 5.15
C ASN A 140 -0.32 9.77 4.77
N ALA A 141 -1.39 9.16 5.28
CA ALA A 141 -2.77 9.59 5.10
C ALA A 141 -3.28 10.24 6.39
N ALA A 142 -4.07 11.31 6.27
CA ALA A 142 -4.57 12.09 7.41
C ALA A 142 -3.46 12.65 8.33
N THR A 143 -2.35 13.09 7.73
CA THR A 143 -1.15 13.60 8.43
C THR A 143 -0.95 15.12 8.33
N GLY A 144 -1.85 15.81 7.62
CA GLY A 144 -1.83 17.26 7.42
C GLY A 144 -0.59 17.78 6.69
N ASP A 145 -0.37 19.09 6.77
CA ASP A 145 0.75 19.78 6.08
C ASP A 145 2.11 19.22 6.50
N ALA A 146 2.24 18.78 7.75
CA ALA A 146 3.48 18.23 8.26
C ALA A 146 3.84 16.88 7.60
N GLY A 147 2.84 16.05 7.26
CA GLY A 147 3.06 14.82 6.50
C GLY A 147 3.30 15.08 5.01
N TYR A 148 2.66 16.11 4.44
CA TYR A 148 2.94 16.55 3.08
C TYR A 148 4.39 17.07 2.97
N GLN A 149 4.86 17.85 3.94
CA GLN A 149 6.23 18.35 3.93
C GLN A 149 7.26 17.24 4.11
N ASP A 150 6.99 16.23 4.95
CA ASP A 150 7.91 15.09 5.07
C ASP A 150 8.12 14.37 3.74
N MET A 151 7.04 14.20 2.99
CA MET A 151 7.08 13.59 1.67
C MET A 151 7.88 14.46 0.70
N LEU A 152 7.68 15.78 0.69
CA LEU A 152 8.48 16.70 -0.14
C LEU A 152 9.97 16.64 0.19
N ASP A 153 10.34 16.56 1.47
CA ASP A 153 11.73 16.41 1.90
C ASP A 153 12.34 15.10 1.34
N CYS A 154 11.59 13.99 1.39
CA CYS A 154 12.01 12.70 0.85
C CYS A 154 12.19 12.76 -0.67
N VAL A 155 11.22 13.34 -1.37
CA VAL A 155 11.27 13.55 -2.83
C VAL A 155 12.47 14.41 -3.23
N GLY A 156 12.66 15.57 -2.59
CA GLY A 156 13.77 16.46 -2.90
C GLY A 156 15.15 15.84 -2.63
N SER A 157 15.26 15.03 -1.56
CA SER A 157 16.48 14.29 -1.26
C SER A 157 16.77 13.23 -2.32
N LEU A 158 15.76 12.44 -2.72
CA LEU A 158 15.93 11.45 -3.79
C LEU A 158 16.26 12.12 -5.13
N ALA A 159 15.57 13.21 -5.48
CA ALA A 159 15.81 13.97 -6.70
C ALA A 159 17.27 14.47 -6.77
N THR A 160 17.80 14.96 -5.63
CA THR A 160 19.21 15.37 -5.51
C THR A 160 20.16 14.19 -5.75
N LEU A 161 19.89 13.02 -5.16
CA LEU A 161 20.71 11.82 -5.34
C LEU A 161 20.72 11.32 -6.79
N LEU A 162 19.55 11.37 -7.46
CA LEU A 162 19.38 10.96 -8.84
C LEU A 162 19.77 12.04 -9.87
N LYS A 163 20.03 13.28 -9.42
CA LYS A 163 20.30 14.45 -10.26
C LYS A 163 19.17 14.73 -11.26
N VAL A 164 17.93 14.66 -10.79
CA VAL A 164 16.71 14.99 -11.53
C VAL A 164 15.94 16.08 -10.81
N ASN A 165 14.92 16.65 -11.44
CA ASN A 165 14.03 17.60 -10.78
C ASN A 165 13.07 16.87 -9.82
N PRO A 166 12.65 17.51 -8.72
CA PRO A 166 11.66 16.94 -7.80
C PRO A 166 10.36 16.49 -8.48
N GLU A 167 9.91 17.23 -9.50
CA GLU A 167 8.70 16.95 -10.27
C GLU A 167 8.84 15.70 -11.18
N GLU A 168 10.05 15.16 -11.33
CA GLU A 168 10.30 13.90 -12.05
C GLU A 168 10.24 12.68 -11.12
N VAL A 169 9.97 12.89 -9.83
CA VAL A 169 9.91 11.83 -8.81
C VAL A 169 8.48 11.72 -8.31
N LEU A 170 7.84 10.57 -8.57
CA LEU A 170 6.59 10.19 -7.93
C LEU A 170 6.88 9.48 -6.60
N ILE A 171 5.94 9.56 -5.66
CA ILE A 171 6.07 8.90 -4.36
C ILE A 171 4.75 8.25 -3.94
N GLU A 172 4.81 7.01 -3.47
CA GLU A 172 3.66 6.24 -3.01
C GLU A 172 3.91 5.69 -1.61
N SER A 173 2.87 5.67 -0.79
CA SER A 173 2.94 5.20 0.60
C SER A 173 1.80 4.26 0.93
N THR A 174 2.09 3.19 1.66
CA THR A 174 1.07 2.24 2.14
C THR A 174 1.32 1.83 3.58
N GLY A 175 0.26 1.59 4.35
CA GLY A 175 0.35 1.16 5.76
C GLY A 175 -0.66 1.84 6.65
N VAL A 176 -0.27 2.14 7.89
CA VAL A 176 -1.17 2.70 8.90
C VAL A 176 -1.53 4.15 8.58
N ILE A 177 -2.82 4.49 8.66
CA ILE A 177 -3.36 5.85 8.50
C ILE A 177 -3.14 6.66 9.79
N GLY A 178 -2.91 7.97 9.69
CA GLY A 178 -2.70 8.88 10.82
C GLY A 178 -1.25 8.92 11.33
N HIS A 179 -0.37 8.08 10.79
CA HIS A 179 1.06 8.10 11.08
C HIS A 179 1.83 8.78 9.95
N ARG A 180 2.67 9.75 10.32
CA ARG A 180 3.64 10.37 9.40
C ARG A 180 4.70 9.35 8.98
N ILE A 181 5.29 9.58 7.80
CA ILE A 181 6.45 8.80 7.35
C ILE A 181 7.56 8.92 8.41
N LYS A 182 8.22 7.81 8.70
CA LYS A 182 9.49 7.78 9.45
C LYS A 182 10.59 8.44 8.59
N LYS A 183 10.52 9.76 8.46
CA LYS A 183 11.30 10.55 7.50
C LYS A 183 12.79 10.35 7.70
N LYS A 184 13.26 10.38 8.95
CA LYS A 184 14.69 10.27 9.26
C LYS A 184 15.25 8.95 8.71
N GLU A 185 14.60 7.85 9.04
CA GLU A 185 14.97 6.49 8.62
C GLU A 185 14.91 6.34 7.10
N LEU A 186 13.88 6.92 6.46
CA LEU A 186 13.77 6.91 5.00
C LEU A 186 14.93 7.66 4.36
N LEU A 187 15.20 8.89 4.79
CA LEU A 187 16.29 9.73 4.26
C LEU A 187 17.67 9.08 4.44
N GLU A 188 17.91 8.47 5.60
CA GLU A 188 19.16 7.74 5.89
C GLU A 188 19.33 6.51 4.97
N ALA A 189 18.23 5.88 4.55
CA ALA A 189 18.26 4.71 3.67
C ALA A 189 18.43 5.06 2.17
N LEU A 190 18.06 6.27 1.74
CA LEU A 190 18.06 6.64 0.31
C LEU A 190 19.40 6.42 -0.41
N PRO A 191 20.58 6.79 0.14
CA PRO A 191 21.85 6.55 -0.55
C PRO A 191 22.11 5.06 -0.80
N SER A 192 21.79 4.21 0.17
CA SER A 192 21.96 2.75 0.04
C SER A 192 20.97 2.19 -0.99
N LEU A 193 19.73 2.65 -0.97
CA LEU A 193 18.70 2.25 -1.92
C LEU A 193 19.10 2.58 -3.37
N VAL A 194 19.54 3.82 -3.63
CA VAL A 194 19.98 4.26 -4.96
C VAL A 194 21.18 3.44 -5.45
N ASN A 195 22.14 3.14 -4.57
CA ASN A 195 23.31 2.32 -4.91
C ASN A 195 22.99 0.84 -5.17
N SER A 196 21.83 0.36 -4.70
CA SER A 196 21.39 -1.03 -4.88
C SER A 196 20.51 -1.25 -6.12
N MET A 197 20.25 -0.21 -6.91
CA MET A 197 19.42 -0.28 -8.11
C MET A 197 20.04 -1.20 -9.17
N SER A 198 19.25 -2.12 -9.69
CA SER A 198 19.66 -3.07 -10.72
C SER A 198 18.60 -3.20 -11.81
N ASP A 199 19.04 -3.50 -13.03
CA ASP A 199 18.19 -3.88 -14.17
C ASP A 199 18.03 -5.41 -14.30
N SER A 200 18.58 -6.16 -13.33
CA SER A 200 18.53 -7.62 -13.34
C SER A 200 17.11 -8.18 -13.15
N VAL A 201 16.91 -9.37 -13.69
CA VAL A 201 15.62 -10.10 -13.74
C VAL A 201 15.36 -10.91 -12.46
N GLU A 202 16.32 -10.95 -11.54
CA GLU A 202 16.32 -11.83 -10.37
C GLU A 202 15.76 -11.12 -9.13
N GLN A 203 14.75 -11.73 -8.51
CA GLN A 203 14.02 -11.27 -7.31
C GLN A 203 14.60 -11.85 -6.02
#